data_AF-A0A3B9BZM0-F1
#
_entry.id   AF-A0A3B9BZM0-F1
#
_cell.length_a   1.000
_cell.length_b   1.000
_cell.length_c   1.000
_cell.angle_alpha   90.00
_cell.angle_beta   90.00
_cell.angle_gamma   90.00
#
_symmetry.space_group_name_H-M   'P 1'
#
loop_
_entity.id
_entity.type
_entity.pdbx_description
1 polymer ?
#
loop_
_entity_poly.entity_id
_entity_poly.type
_entity_poly.pdbx_seq_one_letter_code
_entity_poly.pdbx_strand_id
1 'polypeptide(L)'
;MRLDYWQSQNYLSDKGAWFYQSASDETAKILVYHPERELLFIRAFYQKKLLPGFYVDLRFEPLVDMKGQYLEYSYGLYFSYRQRFNLINLKKSQFKHPHEAV
;
A
#
# COMPACT_ATOMS: atom_id res chain seq x y z
N MET A 1 -2.49 -13.16 -2.27
CA MET A 1 -3.33 -13.18 -1.05
C MET A 1 -2.40 -13.13 0.16
N ARG A 2 -2.81 -12.50 1.26
CA ARG A 2 -2.04 -12.38 2.51
C ARG A 2 -2.98 -12.49 3.71
N LEU A 3 -2.48 -13.04 4.80
CA LEU A 3 -3.15 -13.07 6.11
C LEU A 3 -2.33 -12.20 7.05
N ASP A 4 -2.96 -11.20 7.68
CA ASP A 4 -2.28 -10.29 8.61
C ASP A 4 -2.99 -10.25 9.96
N TYR A 5 -2.21 -10.12 11.02
CA TYR A 5 -2.70 -9.90 12.38
C TYR A 5 -2.26 -8.52 12.87
N TRP A 6 -3.18 -7.78 13.48
CA TRP A 6 -2.92 -6.49 14.11
C TRP A 6 -3.43 -6.50 15.54
N GLN A 7 -2.58 -6.08 16.46
CA GLN A 7 -2.93 -5.88 17.86
C GLN A 7 -2.53 -4.45 18.24
N SER A 8 -3.42 -3.75 18.94
CA SER A 8 -3.12 -2.43 19.47
C SER A 8 -3.79 -2.16 20.81
N GLN A 9 -3.17 -1.28 21.58
CA GLN A 9 -3.70 -0.77 22.83
C GLN A 9 -3.67 0.76 22.80
N ASN A 10 -4.82 1.42 22.97
CA ASN A 10 -4.98 2.88 22.93
C ASN A 10 -4.35 3.58 21.70
N TYR A 11 -4.38 2.92 20.54
CA TYR A 11 -3.84 3.47 19.30
C TYR A 11 -4.79 4.49 18.68
N LEU A 12 -4.28 5.71 18.49
CA LEU A 12 -4.97 6.77 17.78
C LEU A 12 -4.36 6.93 16.37
N SER A 13 -5.21 7.19 15.40
CA SER A 13 -4.78 7.44 14.02
C SER A 13 -5.52 8.63 13.45
N ASP A 14 -4.81 9.73 13.19
CA ASP A 14 -5.42 10.97 12.69
C ASP A 14 -5.82 10.88 11.20
N LYS A 15 -5.09 10.05 10.41
CA LYS A 15 -5.28 9.89 8.96
C LYS A 15 -5.29 8.43 8.49
N GLY A 16 -5.21 7.48 9.42
CA GLY A 16 -5.35 6.07 9.11
C GLY A 16 -6.80 5.68 8.89
N ALA A 17 -7.02 4.46 8.41
CA ALA A 17 -8.37 3.92 8.35
C ALA A 17 -8.92 3.72 9.78
N TRP A 18 -10.17 4.13 9.99
CA TRP A 18 -10.83 4.17 11.30
C TRP A 18 -10.81 2.82 12.03
N PHE A 19 -10.83 1.71 11.30
CA PHE A 19 -10.88 0.37 11.89
C PHE A 19 -9.61 -0.05 12.64
N TYR A 20 -8.47 0.61 12.41
CA TYR A 20 -7.25 0.41 13.20
C TYR A 20 -7.27 1.13 14.55
N GLN A 21 -8.11 2.16 14.70
CA GLN A 21 -8.14 3.02 15.88
C GLN A 21 -8.70 2.25 17.09
N SER A 22 -8.04 2.38 18.25
CA SER A 22 -8.47 1.85 19.56
C SER A 22 -8.74 2.95 20.60
N ALA A 23 -8.49 4.22 20.26
CA ALA A 23 -8.80 5.38 21.08
C ALA A 23 -9.77 6.33 20.36
N SER A 24 -10.63 7.03 21.10
CA SER A 24 -11.60 7.96 20.52
C SER A 24 -10.93 9.23 19.99
N ASP A 25 -11.28 9.63 18.77
CA ASP A 25 -10.96 10.94 18.21
C ASP A 25 -12.15 11.89 18.46
N GLU A 26 -11.96 12.87 19.34
CA GLU A 26 -12.96 13.90 19.65
C GLU A 26 -13.34 14.73 18.39
N THR A 27 -12.44 14.79 17.41
CA THR A 27 -12.62 15.52 16.14
C THR A 27 -13.52 14.77 15.16
N ALA A 28 -13.53 13.43 15.21
CA ALA A 28 -14.27 12.59 14.26
C ALA A 28 -15.74 12.34 14.65
N LYS A 29 -16.16 12.71 15.88
CA LYS A 29 -17.48 12.35 16.47
C LYS A 29 -17.77 10.84 16.47
N ILE A 30 -16.76 9.99 16.26
CA ILE A 30 -16.87 8.52 16.32
C ILE A 30 -16.38 8.10 17.71
N LEU A 31 -17.32 7.93 18.63
CA LEU A 31 -17.08 7.51 20.03
C LEU A 31 -16.87 5.99 20.11
N VAL A 32 -15.97 5.43 19.30
CA VAL A 32 -15.65 4.00 19.38
C VAL A 32 -14.34 3.86 20.15
N TYR A 33 -14.45 3.87 21.48
CA TYR A 33 -13.34 3.58 22.38
C TYR A 33 -13.25 2.07 22.61
N HIS A 34 -12.34 1.40 21.89
CA HIS A 34 -11.99 0.01 22.12
C HIS A 34 -10.52 -0.05 22.56
N PRO A 35 -10.22 0.08 23.86
CA PRO A 35 -8.85 0.28 24.36
C PRO A 35 -7.91 -0.85 23.97
N GLU A 36 -8.44 -2.04 23.69
CA GLU A 36 -7.73 -3.16 23.09
C GLU A 36 -8.43 -3.57 21.80
N ARG A 37 -7.68 -3.60 20.70
CA ARG A 37 -8.19 -3.97 19.37
C ARG A 37 -7.31 -5.06 18.79
N GLU A 38 -7.94 -6.16 18.38
CA GLU A 38 -7.28 -7.30 17.75
C GLU A 38 -7.98 -7.64 16.43
N LEU A 39 -7.29 -7.43 15.32
CA LEU A 39 -7.85 -7.56 13.99
C LEU A 39 -7.13 -8.66 13.21
N LEU A 40 -7.91 -9.53 12.57
CA LEU A 40 -7.42 -10.51 11.62
C LEU A 40 -7.88 -10.13 10.22
N PHE A 41 -6.94 -9.94 9.30
CA PHE A 41 -7.22 -9.51 7.92
C PHE A 41 -6.98 -10.63 6.92
N ILE A 42 -7.93 -10.85 6.01
CA ILE A 42 -7.70 -11.64 4.80
C ILE A 42 -7.59 -10.65 3.64
N ARG A 43 -6.43 -10.57 3.01
CA ARG A 43 -6.16 -9.55 1.99
C ARG A 43 -5.92 -10.16 0.63
N ALA A 44 -6.80 -9.85 -0.31
CA ALA A 44 -6.68 -10.19 -1.71
C ALA A 44 -6.20 -8.97 -2.51
N PHE A 45 -5.21 -9.20 -3.36
CA PHE A 45 -4.63 -8.19 -4.24
C PHE A 45 -4.57 -8.77 -5.65
N TYR A 46 -5.05 -8.01 -6.63
CA TYR A 46 -4.95 -8.34 -8.04
C TYR A 46 -4.40 -7.14 -8.79
N GLN A 47 -3.31 -7.32 -9.52
CA GLN A 47 -2.72 -6.29 -10.36
C GLN A 47 -2.76 -6.73 -11.82
N LYS A 48 -3.22 -5.85 -12.70
CA LYS A 48 -3.23 -6.07 -14.15
C LYS A 48 -2.56 -4.89 -14.85
N LYS A 49 -1.60 -5.19 -15.72
CA LYS A 49 -1.06 -4.20 -16.66
C LYS A 49 -2.09 -3.96 -17.76
N LEU A 50 -2.48 -2.70 -17.99
CA LEU A 50 -3.37 -2.35 -19.11
C LEU A 50 -2.57 -1.94 -20.35
N LEU A 51 -1.55 -1.11 -20.16
CA LEU A 51 -0.70 -0.52 -21.22
C LEU A 51 0.76 -0.49 -20.74
N PRO A 52 1.75 -0.24 -21.62
CA PRO A 52 3.13 -0.02 -21.19
C PRO A 52 3.23 1.06 -20.11
N GLY A 53 3.69 0.66 -18.93
CA GLY A 53 3.81 1.54 -17.76
C GLY A 53 2.53 1.80 -16.98
N PHE A 54 1.34 1.35 -17.43
CA PHE A 54 0.07 1.62 -16.74
C PHE A 54 -0.55 0.34 -16.16
N TYR A 55 -0.94 0.41 -14.89
CA TYR A 55 -1.42 -0.71 -14.09
C TYR A 55 -2.71 -0.35 -13.37
N VAL A 56 -3.57 -1.36 -13.22
CA VAL A 56 -4.73 -1.34 -12.33
C VAL A 56 -4.48 -2.32 -11.20
N ASP A 57 -4.71 -1.86 -9.98
CA ASP A 57 -4.62 -2.64 -8.76
C ASP A 57 -5.99 -2.70 -8.09
N LEU A 58 -6.54 -3.90 -7.92
CA LEU A 58 -7.72 -4.17 -7.12
C LEU A 58 -7.30 -4.76 -5.78
N ARG A 59 -7.90 -4.25 -4.70
CA ARG A 59 -7.67 -4.72 -3.33
C ARG A 59 -9.00 -5.00 -2.65
N PHE A 60 -9.07 -6.11 -1.94
CA PHE A 60 -10.19 -6.45 -1.07
C PHE A 60 -9.65 -7.04 0.23
N GLU A 61 -10.08 -6.49 1.36
CA GLU A 61 -9.50 -6.74 2.69
C GLU A 61 -10.62 -6.88 3.73
N PRO A 62 -11.38 -7.98 3.75
CA PRO A 62 -12.22 -8.31 4.89
C PRO A 62 -11.37 -8.51 6.15
N LEU A 63 -11.91 -8.06 7.28
CA LEU A 63 -11.27 -8.16 8.58
C LEU A 63 -12.28 -8.56 9.66
N VAL A 64 -11.81 -9.29 10.65
CA VAL A 64 -12.57 -9.64 11.85
C VAL A 64 -11.92 -8.95 13.04
N ASP A 65 -12.70 -8.15 13.79
CA ASP A 65 -12.32 -7.73 15.13
C ASP A 65 -12.65 -8.84 16.12
N MET A 66 -11.62 -9.46 16.67
CA MET A 66 -11.77 -10.60 17.59
C MET A 66 -12.27 -10.16 18.98
N LYS A 67 -12.14 -8.88 19.34
CA LYS A 67 -12.59 -8.34 20.62
C LYS A 67 -13.98 -7.72 20.53
N GLY A 68 -14.25 -6.96 19.47
CA GLY A 68 -15.56 -6.35 19.21
C GLY A 68 -16.58 -7.28 18.53
N GLN A 69 -16.12 -8.42 17.98
CA GLN A 69 -16.93 -9.39 17.23
C GLN A 69 -17.59 -8.82 15.96
N TYR A 70 -16.97 -7.82 15.34
CA TYR A 70 -17.47 -7.23 14.10
C TYR A 70 -16.71 -7.76 12.88
N LEU A 71 -17.45 -8.06 11.81
CA LEU A 71 -16.89 -8.28 10.48
C LEU A 71 -16.92 -6.94 9.74
N GLU A 72 -15.75 -6.45 9.36
CA GLU A 72 -15.59 -5.23 8.58
C GLU A 72 -14.85 -5.55 7.27
N TYR A 73 -14.81 -4.59 6.34
CA TYR A 73 -14.08 -4.78 5.09
C TYR A 73 -13.59 -3.45 4.51
N SER A 74 -12.46 -3.50 3.81
CA SER A 74 -12.03 -2.42 2.91
C SER A 74 -11.81 -2.93 1.49
N TYR A 75 -12.03 -2.05 0.51
CA TYR A 75 -11.73 -2.32 -0.89
C TYR A 75 -11.11 -1.09 -1.53
N GLY A 76 -10.35 -1.29 -2.60
CA GLY A 76 -9.73 -0.20 -3.32
C GLY A 76 -9.40 -0.55 -4.76
N LEU A 77 -9.61 0.43 -5.64
CA LEU A 77 -9.21 0.38 -7.03
C LEU A 77 -8.20 1.50 -7.27
N TYR A 78 -6.99 1.14 -7.69
CA TYR A 78 -5.91 2.09 -7.91
C TYR A 78 -5.43 2.02 -9.35
N PHE A 79 -5.16 3.18 -9.92
CA PHE A 79 -4.51 3.32 -11.21
C PHE A 79 -3.09 3.84 -10.97
N SER A 80 -2.09 3.13 -11.47
CA SER A 80 -0.69 3.54 -11.29
C SER A 80 0.05 3.60 -12.62
N TYR A 81 0.82 4.68 -12.81
CA TYR A 81 1.78 4.82 -13.90
C TYR A 81 3.21 4.68 -13.38
N ARG A 82 3.99 3.81 -14.02
CA ARG A 82 5.37 3.48 -13.64
C ARG A 82 6.24 3.56 -14.88
N GLN A 83 7.16 4.52 -14.90
CA GLN A 83 8.13 4.70 -15.97
C GLN A 83 9.54 4.41 -15.45
N ARG A 84 10.35 3.75 -16.26
CA ARG A 84 11.78 3.55 -15.99
C ARG A 84 12.55 4.70 -16.61
N PHE A 85 13.38 5.36 -15.81
CA PHE A 85 14.27 6.42 -16.27
C PHE A 85 15.71 5.96 -16.03
N ASN A 86 16.58 6.17 -17.02
CA ASN A 86 18.01 5.94 -16.84
C ASN A 86 18.60 7.20 -16.20
N LEU A 87 19.23 7.05 -15.03
CA LEU A 87 19.86 8.16 -14.31
C LEU A 87 21.17 8.61 -14.96
N ILE A 88 21.81 7.75 -15.75
CA ILE A 88 23.11 8.00 -16.37
C ILE A 88 23.02 7.71 -17.86
N ASN A 89 23.29 8.72 -18.68
CA ASN A 89 23.44 8.58 -20.12
C ASN A 89 24.93 8.56 -20.44
N LEU A 90 25.57 7.38 -20.33
CA LEU A 90 26.95 7.21 -20.78
C LEU A 90 26.95 7.33 -22.31
N LYS A 91 27.27 8.52 -22.82
CA LYS A 91 27.63 8.68 -24.23
C LYS A 91 28.78 7.70 -24.48
N LYS A 92 28.59 6.73 -25.38
CA LYS A 92 29.69 5.94 -25.91
C LYS A 92 30.72 6.92 -26.46
N SER A 93 31.86 7.04 -25.79
CA SER A 93 32.99 7.79 -26.30
C SER A 93 33.38 7.18 -27.64
N GLN A 94 33.26 7.95 -28.71
CA GLN A 94 33.75 7.61 -30.03
C GLN A 94 35.27 7.80 -30.04
N PHE A 95 36.02 6.98 -29.29
CA PHE A 95 37.45 6.86 -29.54
C PHE A 95 37.61 6.13 -30.89
N LYS A 96 37.62 6.90 -31.98
CA LYS A 96 38.27 6.47 -33.22
C LYS A 96 39.74 6.27 -32.87
N HIS A 97 40.22 5.04 -33.01
CA HIS A 97 41.66 4.76 -33.03
C HIS A 97 42.30 5.66 -34.10
N PRO A 98 43.23 6.55 -33.74
CA PRO A 98 44.02 7.26 -34.73
C PRO A 98 44.97 6.24 -35.35
N HIS A 99 44.69 5.93 -36.62
CA HIS A 99 45.61 5.58 -37.69
C HIS A 99 46.83 4.70 -37.34
N GLU A 100 46.80 3.49 -37.92
CA GLU A 100 47.96 2.93 -38.61
C GLU A 100 48.73 4.05 -39.32
N ALA A 101 49.91 4.39 -38.81
CA ALA A 101 50.89 5.19 -39.50
C ALA A 101 52.13 4.33 -39.68
N VAL A 102 52.21 3.78 -40.91
CA VAL A 102 53.39 3.33 -41.68
C VAL A 102 54.27 2.24 -41.07
#